data_AF-A0AAN6NIH6-F1
#
_entry.id   AF-A0AAN6NIH6-F1
#
_cell.length_a   1.000
_cell.length_b   1.000
_cell.length_c   1.000
_cell.angle_alpha   90.00
_cell.angle_beta   90.00
_cell.angle_gamma   90.00
#
_symmetry.space_group_name_H-M   'P 1'
#
loop_
_entity.id
_entity.type
_entity.pdbx_description
1 polymer ?
#
loop_
_entity_poly.entity_id
_entity_poly.type
_entity_poly.pdbx_seq_one_letter_code
_entity_poly.pdbx_strand_id
1 'polypeptide(L)'
;MGSRRVVETLTRTGGFGKHVTRRRLLETFQHILDVTRDLESVRPGGKGFASSIRVRFLHAAVRRRILQLAAENPAYYSVEEFGIPVNDLDSIGTVLTFSATLIWLGFPRQGIFLRSQEISDYLALWRWVGYILGAPTEPYLSSPAHAKAMMDSLIVSGEIAPTATSRTLANNIIAGLQGRPPMNASADFLRAEAYWLNGTELATALAIPKPPLYYTILVAGQCLFLMTLCYLKRSIPPWDEANIRRLRRLIHKITLDQFEDKKEAAFEFRYIPNFGKITEGDSGSTTTTDEKERPSVMAAFWARNKSVEGRNLHTVLVASAVMGWIAWLGLKSAASLLQ
;
A
#
# COMPACT_ATOMS: atom_id res chain seq x y z
N MET A 1 4.36 5.58 6.33
CA MET A 1 5.62 6.02 6.96
C MET A 1 5.41 6.72 8.31
N GLY A 2 4.38 6.34 9.08
CA GLY A 2 4.07 7.00 10.36
C GLY A 2 4.86 6.46 11.56
N SER A 3 5.32 5.21 11.51
CA SER A 3 6.06 4.59 12.62
C SER A 3 7.51 5.07 12.68
N ARG A 4 7.89 5.69 13.82
CA ARG A 4 9.24 6.23 14.05
C ARG A 4 10.32 5.14 13.92
N ARG A 5 10.15 4.03 14.64
CA ARG A 5 11.16 2.96 14.72
C ARG A 5 11.34 2.21 13.41
N VAL A 6 10.23 1.89 12.75
CA VAL A 6 10.26 1.26 11.43
C VAL A 6 10.97 2.17 10.42
N VAL A 7 10.61 3.45 10.37
CA VAL A 7 11.23 4.42 9.45
C VAL A 7 12.75 4.50 9.63
N GLU A 8 13.23 4.45 10.87
CA GLU A 8 14.67 4.48 11.15
C GLU A 8 15.39 3.21 10.68
N THR A 9 14.78 2.05 10.81
CA THR A 9 15.33 0.83 10.20
C THR A 9 15.34 0.94 8.67
N LEU A 10 14.26 1.43 8.06
CA LEU A 10 14.14 1.55 6.61
C LEU A 10 15.14 2.56 6.02
N THR A 11 15.37 3.69 6.68
CA THR A 11 16.27 4.74 6.15
C THR A 11 17.70 4.23 5.98
N ARG A 12 18.17 3.39 6.91
CA ARG A 12 19.53 2.82 6.95
C ARG A 12 19.82 1.77 5.88
N THR A 13 18.78 1.33 5.16
CA THR A 13 18.95 0.43 4.00
C THR A 13 19.24 1.19 2.71
N GLY A 14 19.04 2.51 2.68
CA GLY A 14 19.09 3.34 1.46
C GLY A 14 17.97 3.06 0.45
N GLY A 15 17.07 2.10 0.73
CA GLY A 15 16.09 1.60 -0.23
C GLY A 15 14.84 2.47 -0.44
N PHE A 16 14.79 3.69 0.12
CA PHE A 16 13.67 4.63 -0.06
C PHE A 16 14.08 5.98 -0.67
N GLY A 17 15.22 6.03 -1.37
CA GLY A 17 15.54 7.17 -2.24
C GLY A 17 14.55 7.28 -3.40
N LYS A 18 14.34 8.49 -3.94
CA LYS A 18 13.35 8.79 -5.00
C LYS A 18 13.45 7.85 -6.21
N HIS A 19 14.66 7.45 -6.59
CA HIS A 19 14.91 6.58 -7.75
C HIS A 19 14.72 5.09 -7.46
N VAL A 20 14.96 4.64 -6.22
CA VAL A 20 14.92 3.21 -5.83
C VAL A 20 13.61 2.80 -5.15
N THR A 21 12.89 3.74 -4.56
CA THR A 21 11.68 3.50 -3.74
C THR A 21 10.60 2.74 -4.51
N ARG A 22 10.38 3.08 -5.81
CA ARG A 22 9.40 2.39 -6.65
C ARG A 22 9.68 0.91 -6.75
N ARG A 23 10.93 0.54 -7.02
CA ARG A 23 11.34 -0.86 -7.14
C ARG A 23 11.09 -1.61 -5.83
N ARG A 24 11.47 -1.03 -4.70
CA ARG A 24 11.25 -1.63 -3.38
C ARG A 24 9.77 -1.81 -3.05
N LEU A 25 8.92 -0.84 -3.41
CA LEU A 25 7.47 -0.96 -3.23
C LEU A 25 6.88 -2.06 -4.11
N LEU A 26 7.38 -2.23 -5.35
CA LEU A 26 6.97 -3.32 -6.24
C LEU A 26 7.39 -4.69 -5.71
N GLU A 27 8.56 -4.80 -5.05
CA GLU A 27 9.01 -6.04 -4.41
C GLU A 27 8.06 -6.44 -3.26
N THR A 28 7.67 -5.50 -2.41
CA THR A 28 6.65 -5.74 -1.37
C THR A 28 5.29 -6.09 -2.00
N PHE A 29 4.88 -5.41 -3.06
CA PHE A 29 3.62 -5.70 -3.74
C PHE A 29 3.63 -7.10 -4.38
N GLN A 30 4.75 -7.51 -4.97
CA GLN A 30 4.91 -8.88 -5.48
C GLN A 30 4.76 -9.91 -4.37
N HIS A 31 5.36 -9.70 -3.20
CA HIS A 31 5.19 -10.61 -2.06
C HIS A 31 3.71 -10.80 -1.69
N ILE A 32 2.94 -9.71 -1.64
CA ILE A 32 1.48 -9.74 -1.37
C ILE A 32 0.76 -10.57 -2.45
N LEU A 33 1.12 -10.39 -3.73
CA LEU A 33 0.52 -11.17 -4.81
C LEU A 33 0.86 -12.65 -4.71
N ASP A 34 2.09 -12.98 -4.31
CA ASP A 34 2.53 -14.36 -4.16
C ASP A 34 1.75 -15.07 -3.05
N VAL A 35 1.51 -14.43 -1.90
CA VAL A 35 0.76 -15.04 -0.79
C VAL A 35 -0.76 -15.01 -0.98
N THR A 36 -1.29 -14.17 -1.87
CA THR A 36 -2.75 -14.09 -2.15
C THR A 36 -3.19 -14.82 -3.42
N ARG A 37 -2.26 -15.44 -4.14
CA ARG A 37 -2.48 -16.03 -5.47
C ARG A 37 -3.44 -17.22 -5.44
N ASP A 38 -3.04 -18.29 -4.76
CA ASP A 38 -3.74 -19.56 -4.67
C ASP A 38 -3.17 -20.40 -3.51
N LEU A 39 -3.83 -21.52 -3.19
CA LEU A 39 -3.44 -22.39 -2.08
C LEU A 39 -2.07 -23.05 -2.29
N GLU A 40 -1.74 -23.45 -3.52
CA GLU A 40 -0.43 -24.06 -3.82
C GLU A 40 0.71 -23.08 -3.56
N SER A 41 0.49 -21.78 -3.81
CA SER A 41 1.49 -20.74 -3.56
C SER A 41 1.87 -20.62 -2.08
N VAL A 42 0.91 -20.80 -1.15
CA VAL A 42 1.16 -20.68 0.30
C VAL A 42 1.55 -22.00 0.97
N ARG A 43 1.43 -23.14 0.29
CA ARG A 43 1.94 -24.42 0.83
C ARG A 43 3.47 -24.43 0.91
N PRO A 44 4.08 -25.25 1.79
CA PRO A 44 5.52 -25.44 1.81
C PRO A 44 6.08 -25.77 0.41
N GLY A 45 7.13 -25.07 -0.01
CA GLY A 45 7.70 -25.15 -1.36
C GLY A 45 6.98 -24.30 -2.41
N GLY A 46 5.77 -23.79 -2.11
CA GLY A 46 5.04 -22.85 -2.93
C GLY A 46 5.73 -21.48 -3.04
N LYS A 47 5.32 -20.70 -4.02
CA LYS A 47 5.94 -19.41 -4.33
C LYS A 47 5.78 -18.37 -3.21
N GLY A 48 4.55 -18.22 -2.70
CA GLY A 48 4.23 -17.40 -1.53
C GLY A 48 5.06 -17.82 -0.32
N PHE A 49 5.12 -19.11 -0.01
CA PHE A 49 5.97 -19.65 1.06
C PHE A 49 7.44 -19.29 0.88
N ALA A 50 8.02 -19.57 -0.30
CA ALA A 50 9.41 -19.25 -0.60
C ALA A 50 9.70 -17.74 -0.51
N SER A 51 8.78 -16.89 -0.99
CA SER A 51 8.91 -15.44 -0.88
C SER A 51 8.90 -14.97 0.58
N SER A 52 8.00 -15.48 1.43
CA SER A 52 7.97 -15.18 2.87
C SER A 52 9.29 -15.56 3.55
N ILE A 53 9.84 -16.74 3.24
CA ILE A 53 11.12 -17.19 3.81
C ILE A 53 12.28 -16.27 3.37
N ARG A 54 12.31 -15.83 2.11
CA ARG A 54 13.32 -14.86 1.64
C ARG A 54 13.22 -13.53 2.38
N VAL A 55 12.00 -13.01 2.57
CA VAL A 55 11.77 -11.78 3.36
C VAL A 55 12.24 -11.96 4.81
N ARG A 56 11.98 -13.11 5.43
CA ARG A 56 12.49 -13.43 6.79
C ARG A 56 14.02 -13.39 6.86
N PHE A 57 14.70 -13.99 5.87
CA PHE A 57 16.17 -13.93 5.82
C PHE A 57 16.68 -12.51 5.56
N LEU A 58 16.02 -11.74 4.70
CA LEU A 58 16.31 -10.32 4.49
C LEU A 58 16.23 -9.54 5.80
N HIS A 59 15.14 -9.70 6.56
CA HIS A 59 14.96 -9.05 7.86
C HIS A 59 16.07 -9.43 8.86
N ALA A 60 16.42 -10.72 8.95
CA ALA A 60 17.51 -11.18 9.81
C ALA A 60 18.87 -10.59 9.41
N ALA A 61 19.17 -10.53 8.11
CA ALA A 61 20.40 -9.96 7.59
C ALA A 61 20.50 -8.43 7.86
N VAL A 62 19.41 -7.69 7.62
CA VAL A 62 19.32 -6.25 7.91
C VAL A 62 19.52 -5.99 9.40
N ARG A 63 18.80 -6.73 10.26
CA ARG A 63 18.94 -6.61 11.73
C ARG A 63 20.38 -6.84 12.17
N ARG A 64 20.99 -7.94 11.74
CA ARG A 64 22.39 -8.26 12.07
C ARG A 64 23.34 -7.15 11.61
N ARG A 65 23.17 -6.66 10.39
CA ARG A 65 24.08 -5.64 9.83
C ARG A 65 23.95 -4.29 10.54
N ILE A 66 22.74 -3.84 10.85
CA ILE A 66 22.54 -2.57 11.59
C ILE A 66 23.17 -2.67 12.98
N LEU A 67 22.98 -3.78 13.69
CA LEU A 67 23.57 -3.95 15.02
C LEU A 67 25.12 -3.99 14.97
N GLN A 68 25.71 -4.61 13.95
CA GLN A 68 27.17 -4.58 13.74
C GLN A 68 27.66 -3.14 13.52
N LEU A 69 27.01 -2.38 12.62
CA LEU A 69 27.37 -0.99 12.35
C LEU A 69 27.19 -0.08 13.57
N ALA A 70 26.16 -0.32 14.39
CA ALA A 70 25.94 0.39 15.64
C ALA A 70 27.02 0.08 16.69
N ALA A 71 27.53 -1.15 16.73
CA ALA A 71 28.65 -1.52 17.60
C ALA A 71 29.97 -0.87 17.14
N GLU A 72 30.18 -0.73 15.83
CA GLU A 72 31.33 -0.03 15.25
C GLU A 72 31.24 1.50 15.44
N ASN A 73 30.04 2.08 15.32
CA ASN A 73 29.76 3.49 15.51
C ASN A 73 28.41 3.69 16.23
N PRO A 74 28.40 3.95 17.55
CA PRO A 74 27.16 4.12 18.32
C PRO A 74 26.25 5.25 17.83
N ALA A 75 26.79 6.26 17.13
CA ALA A 75 25.98 7.34 16.56
C ALA A 75 25.17 6.89 15.32
N TYR A 76 25.46 5.73 14.74
CA TYR A 76 24.77 5.22 13.54
C TYR A 76 23.31 4.79 13.82
N TYR A 77 23.06 4.09 14.93
CA TYR A 77 21.72 3.61 15.31
C TYR A 77 21.62 3.44 16.82
N SER A 78 20.67 4.13 17.46
CA SER A 78 20.39 3.97 18.89
C SER A 78 19.41 2.83 19.13
N VAL A 79 19.90 1.71 19.66
CA VAL A 79 19.04 0.59 20.10
C VAL A 79 18.18 0.99 21.30
N GLU A 80 18.67 1.88 22.15
CA GLU A 80 17.91 2.40 23.29
C GLU A 80 16.69 3.20 22.81
N GLU A 81 16.87 4.07 21.82
CA GLU A 81 15.80 4.96 21.36
C GLU A 81 14.81 4.24 20.41
N PHE A 82 15.33 3.39 19.53
CA PHE A 82 14.56 2.78 18.44
C PHE A 82 14.27 1.29 18.65
N GLY A 83 14.83 0.67 19.68
CA GLY A 83 14.75 -0.79 19.88
C GLY A 83 15.62 -1.56 18.91
N ILE A 84 15.61 -2.89 19.02
CA ILE A 84 16.29 -3.75 18.04
C ILE A 84 15.62 -3.60 16.67
N PRO A 85 16.37 -3.44 15.56
CA PRO A 85 15.77 -3.32 14.23
C PRO A 85 14.90 -4.54 13.89
N VAL A 86 13.71 -4.30 13.33
CA VAL A 86 12.74 -5.36 13.00
C VAL A 86 12.41 -6.20 14.25
N ASN A 87 12.19 -5.55 15.40
CA ASN A 87 11.76 -6.26 16.61
C ASN A 87 10.32 -6.82 16.46
N ASP A 88 9.86 -7.54 17.48
CA ASP A 88 8.55 -8.16 17.49
C ASP A 88 7.41 -7.16 17.37
N LEU A 89 7.49 -6.03 18.08
CA LEU A 89 6.45 -4.98 18.02
C LEU A 89 6.34 -4.37 16.62
N ASP A 90 7.47 -4.03 16.01
CA ASP A 90 7.53 -3.53 14.63
C ASP A 90 7.00 -4.56 13.62
N SER A 91 7.30 -5.84 13.86
CA SER A 91 6.85 -6.94 13.02
C SER A 91 5.34 -7.16 13.13
N ILE A 92 4.79 -7.16 14.36
CA ILE A 92 3.35 -7.22 14.63
C ILE A 92 2.65 -6.04 13.95
N GLY A 93 3.15 -4.82 14.14
CA GLY A 93 2.57 -3.62 13.54
C GLY A 93 2.60 -3.63 12.01
N THR A 94 3.68 -4.14 11.42
CA THR A 94 3.78 -4.29 9.96
C THR A 94 2.79 -5.33 9.43
N VAL A 95 2.66 -6.49 10.07
CA VAL A 95 1.66 -7.50 9.68
C VAL A 95 0.23 -6.96 9.83
N LEU A 96 -0.05 -6.21 10.91
CA LEU A 96 -1.36 -5.56 11.11
C LEU A 96 -1.65 -4.48 10.07
N THR A 97 -0.63 -3.73 9.62
CA THR A 97 -0.75 -2.73 8.55
C THR A 97 -1.26 -3.35 7.25
N PHE A 98 -0.80 -4.57 6.91
CA PHE A 98 -1.26 -5.29 5.72
C PHE A 98 -2.52 -6.14 5.95
N SER A 99 -3.02 -6.23 7.18
CA SER A 99 -4.17 -7.05 7.54
C SER A 99 -5.30 -6.22 8.18
N ALA A 100 -5.29 -6.10 9.51
CA ALA A 100 -6.28 -5.38 10.31
C ALA A 100 -6.52 -3.94 9.81
N THR A 101 -5.45 -3.19 9.55
CA THR A 101 -5.58 -1.79 9.11
C THR A 101 -6.30 -1.66 7.77
N LEU A 102 -6.15 -2.62 6.85
CA LEU A 102 -6.93 -2.61 5.61
C LEU A 102 -8.42 -2.86 5.89
N ILE A 103 -8.74 -3.82 6.76
CA ILE A 103 -10.12 -4.19 7.09
C ILE A 103 -10.88 -3.04 7.76
N TRP A 104 -10.28 -2.40 8.77
CA TRP A 104 -10.98 -1.45 9.64
C TRP A 104 -10.67 0.02 9.38
N LEU A 105 -9.67 0.33 8.54
CA LEU A 105 -9.33 1.71 8.18
C LEU A 105 -9.33 1.92 6.66
N GLY A 106 -8.57 1.12 5.92
CA GLY A 106 -8.35 1.30 4.49
C GLY A 106 -9.61 1.13 3.63
N PHE A 107 -10.29 -0.02 3.76
CA PHE A 107 -11.52 -0.29 3.00
C PHE A 107 -12.70 0.59 3.43
N PRO A 108 -12.97 0.84 4.73
CA PRO A 108 -14.03 1.76 5.15
C PRO A 108 -13.84 3.19 4.64
N ARG A 109 -12.60 3.70 4.59
CA ARG A 109 -12.30 5.02 3.98
C ARG A 109 -12.60 5.06 2.49
N GLN A 110 -12.72 3.92 1.82
CA GLN A 110 -13.13 3.79 0.42
C GLN A 110 -14.61 3.37 0.27
N GLY A 111 -15.38 3.31 1.37
CA GLY A 111 -16.78 2.88 1.38
C GLY A 111 -16.98 1.38 1.17
N ILE A 112 -15.93 0.57 1.35
CA ILE A 112 -15.96 -0.89 1.20
C ILE A 112 -15.99 -1.55 2.58
N PHE A 113 -16.96 -2.42 2.82
CA PHE A 113 -17.12 -3.16 4.08
C PHE A 113 -17.17 -4.66 3.82
N LEU A 114 -16.27 -5.39 4.50
CA LEU A 114 -16.14 -6.84 4.38
C LEU A 114 -17.17 -7.57 5.24
N ARG A 115 -17.55 -8.77 4.81
CA ARG A 115 -18.37 -9.73 5.56
C ARG A 115 -17.54 -10.42 6.65
N SER A 116 -18.19 -10.91 7.70
CA SER A 116 -17.51 -11.59 8.81
C SER A 116 -16.64 -12.77 8.37
N GLN A 117 -17.07 -13.52 7.34
CA GLN A 117 -16.27 -14.61 6.77
C GLN A 117 -15.03 -14.09 6.04
N GLU A 118 -15.17 -13.05 5.20
CA GLU A 118 -14.05 -12.43 4.47
C GLU A 118 -12.99 -11.89 5.43
N ILE A 119 -13.43 -11.31 6.56
CA ILE A 119 -12.54 -10.84 7.63
C ILE A 119 -11.77 -12.02 8.24
N SER A 120 -12.48 -13.09 8.62
CA SER A 120 -11.85 -14.28 9.22
C SER A 120 -10.85 -14.94 8.29
N ASP A 121 -11.19 -15.10 7.01
CA ASP A 121 -10.33 -15.73 6.00
C ASP A 121 -9.09 -14.88 5.72
N TYR A 122 -9.24 -13.56 5.60
CA TYR A 122 -8.13 -12.65 5.34
C TYR A 122 -7.16 -12.59 6.53
N LEU A 123 -7.67 -12.56 7.76
CA LEU A 123 -6.84 -12.61 8.96
C LEU A 123 -6.15 -13.97 9.13
N ALA A 124 -6.81 -15.08 8.75
CA ALA A 124 -6.18 -16.40 8.78
C ALA A 124 -4.96 -16.46 7.84
N LEU A 125 -5.08 -15.89 6.64
CA LEU A 125 -3.93 -15.77 5.72
C LEU A 125 -2.80 -14.95 6.36
N TRP A 126 -3.08 -13.78 6.93
CA TRP A 126 -2.03 -12.93 7.50
C TRP A 126 -1.45 -13.46 8.80
N ARG A 127 -2.21 -14.23 9.58
CA ARG A 127 -1.69 -15.04 10.69
C ARG A 127 -0.69 -16.06 10.17
N TRP A 128 -1.00 -16.76 9.08
CA TRP A 128 -0.03 -17.66 8.45
C TRP A 128 1.20 -16.92 7.92
N VAL A 129 1.05 -15.79 7.23
CA VAL A 129 2.19 -14.99 6.75
C VAL A 129 3.07 -14.53 7.92
N GLY A 130 2.48 -14.00 8.98
CA GLY A 130 3.19 -13.58 10.20
C GLY A 130 3.99 -14.73 10.82
N TYR A 131 3.39 -15.91 10.92
CA TYR A 131 4.06 -17.11 11.41
C TYR A 131 5.30 -17.48 10.58
N ILE A 132 5.18 -17.48 9.25
CA ILE A 132 6.32 -17.80 8.37
C ILE A 132 7.42 -16.75 8.47
N LEU A 133 7.04 -15.46 8.52
CA LEU A 133 7.97 -14.33 8.71
C LEU A 133 8.67 -14.37 10.07
N GLY A 134 8.14 -15.11 11.05
CA GLY A 134 8.65 -15.19 12.42
C GLY A 134 8.20 -14.03 13.30
N ALA A 135 7.09 -13.37 12.96
CA ALA A 135 6.46 -12.38 13.81
C ALA A 135 5.51 -13.06 14.81
N PRO A 136 5.37 -12.56 16.06
CA PRO A 136 4.38 -13.10 16.98
C PRO A 136 2.95 -12.89 16.45
N THR A 137 2.17 -13.97 16.42
CA THR A 137 0.78 -13.93 15.94
C THR A 137 -0.24 -14.17 17.03
N GLU A 138 0.15 -14.83 18.12
CA GLU A 138 -0.72 -15.12 19.25
C GLU A 138 -0.36 -14.19 20.43
N PRO A 139 -1.35 -13.56 21.09
CA PRO A 139 -2.79 -13.63 20.82
C PRO A 139 -3.28 -12.65 19.72
N TYR A 140 -2.39 -11.83 19.15
CA TYR A 140 -2.75 -10.61 18.41
C TYR A 140 -3.55 -10.81 17.12
N LEU A 141 -3.41 -11.94 16.43
CA LEU A 141 -4.14 -12.30 15.18
C LEU A 141 -5.01 -13.55 15.36
N SER A 142 -5.23 -13.98 16.61
CA SER A 142 -6.00 -15.17 16.95
C SER A 142 -7.47 -15.06 16.55
N SER A 143 -8.03 -13.86 16.65
CA SER A 143 -9.41 -13.54 16.30
C SER A 143 -9.53 -12.13 15.73
N PRO A 144 -10.63 -11.81 15.01
CA PRO A 144 -10.88 -10.44 14.56
C PRO A 144 -10.90 -9.41 15.69
N ALA A 145 -11.39 -9.78 16.88
CA ALA A 145 -11.42 -8.91 18.05
C ALA A 145 -10.00 -8.58 18.54
N HIS A 146 -9.12 -9.59 18.67
CA HIS A 146 -7.73 -9.37 19.06
C HIS A 146 -6.95 -8.56 18.02
N ALA A 147 -7.16 -8.84 16.73
CA ALA A 147 -6.51 -8.11 15.64
C ALA A 147 -6.91 -6.63 15.64
N LYS A 148 -8.20 -6.36 15.83
CA LYS A 148 -8.70 -4.98 15.95
C LYS A 148 -8.17 -4.30 17.21
N ALA A 149 -8.21 -4.97 18.36
CA ALA A 149 -7.72 -4.40 19.61
C ALA A 149 -6.23 -4.05 19.52
N MET A 150 -5.39 -4.95 18.99
CA MET A 150 -3.96 -4.67 18.81
C MET A 150 -3.70 -3.55 17.81
N MET A 151 -4.47 -3.49 16.71
CA MET A 151 -4.40 -2.38 15.77
C MET A 151 -4.72 -1.04 16.46
N ASP A 152 -5.83 -0.98 17.22
CA ASP A 152 -6.22 0.22 17.95
C ASP A 152 -5.16 0.60 18.98
N SER A 153 -4.61 -0.38 19.72
CA SER A 153 -3.52 -0.18 20.68
C SER A 153 -2.28 0.45 20.02
N LEU A 154 -1.83 -0.04 18.87
CA LEU A 154 -0.67 0.52 18.15
C LEU A 154 -0.91 1.94 17.65
N ILE A 155 -2.15 2.27 17.26
CA ILE A 155 -2.50 3.61 16.82
C ILE A 155 -2.44 4.60 18.00
N VAL A 156 -2.94 4.20 19.18
CA VAL A 156 -3.00 5.09 20.35
C VAL A 156 -1.73 5.09 21.21
N SER A 157 -0.87 4.09 21.11
CA SER A 157 0.34 3.94 21.93
C SER A 157 1.47 4.91 21.59
N GLY A 158 1.28 5.78 20.59
CA GLY A 158 2.31 6.72 20.12
C GLY A 158 3.37 6.11 19.20
N GLU A 159 3.18 4.87 18.74
CA GLU A 159 4.09 4.27 17.74
C GLU A 159 4.01 5.02 16.40
N ILE A 160 2.85 5.61 16.08
CA ILE A 160 2.68 6.53 14.96
C ILE A 160 3.11 7.95 15.38
N ALA A 161 4.42 8.20 15.31
CA ALA A 161 5.04 9.48 15.63
C ALA A 161 5.98 9.92 14.49
N PRO A 162 5.47 10.64 13.47
CA PRO A 162 6.27 11.06 12.33
C PRO A 162 7.49 11.92 12.71
N THR A 163 8.66 11.56 12.20
CA THR A 163 9.92 12.30 12.35
C THR A 163 10.30 13.05 11.06
N ALA A 164 11.38 13.82 11.09
CA ALA A 164 11.96 14.40 9.87
C ALA A 164 12.27 13.32 8.81
N THR A 165 12.82 12.18 9.24
CA THR A 165 13.03 11.00 8.38
C THR A 165 11.73 10.49 7.78
N SER A 166 10.64 10.42 8.57
CA SER A 166 9.31 10.01 8.09
C SER A 166 8.81 10.91 6.96
N ARG A 167 9.01 12.23 7.09
CA ARG A 167 8.62 13.23 6.07
C ARG A 167 9.36 13.00 4.76
N THR A 168 10.67 12.79 4.84
CA THR A 168 11.52 12.49 3.68
C THR A 168 11.05 11.23 2.96
N LEU A 169 10.88 10.12 3.69
CA LEU A 169 10.47 8.85 3.08
C LEU A 169 9.07 8.93 2.46
N ALA A 170 8.11 9.58 3.13
CA ALA A 170 6.77 9.75 2.60
C ALA A 170 6.75 10.55 1.28
N ASN A 171 7.49 11.66 1.22
CA ASN A 171 7.57 12.48 0.01
C ASN A 171 8.39 11.80 -1.10
N ASN A 172 9.43 11.03 -0.76
CA ASN A 172 10.16 10.23 -1.73
C ASN A 172 9.28 9.16 -2.38
N ILE A 173 8.35 8.55 -1.65
CA ILE A 173 7.37 7.61 -2.22
C ILE A 173 6.50 8.30 -3.27
N ILE A 174 5.94 9.47 -2.96
CA ILE A 174 5.13 10.24 -3.91
C ILE A 174 5.95 10.58 -5.16
N ALA A 175 7.17 11.11 -4.96
CA ALA A 175 8.07 11.47 -6.05
C ALA A 175 8.53 10.26 -6.90
N GLY A 176 8.68 9.09 -6.29
CA GLY A 176 9.11 7.87 -6.98
C GLY A 176 8.00 7.16 -7.75
N LEU A 177 6.73 7.46 -7.45
CA LEU A 177 5.55 6.86 -8.09
C LEU A 177 4.86 7.78 -9.10
N GLN A 178 4.95 9.11 -8.94
CA GLN A 178 4.29 10.07 -9.82
C GLN A 178 4.65 9.85 -11.29
N GLY A 179 3.66 9.96 -12.18
CA GLY A 179 3.83 9.88 -13.63
C GLY A 179 4.33 8.52 -14.15
N ARG A 180 4.37 7.48 -13.31
CA ARG A 180 4.91 6.17 -13.70
C ARG A 180 3.81 5.11 -13.87
N PRO A 181 4.02 4.12 -14.75
CA PRO A 181 3.13 2.98 -14.88
C PRO A 181 3.01 2.16 -13.57
N PRO A 182 1.88 1.47 -13.33
CA PRO A 182 0.76 1.27 -14.27
C PRO A 182 -0.32 2.35 -14.22
N MET A 183 -0.36 3.18 -13.17
CA MET A 183 -1.45 4.15 -12.97
C MET A 183 -1.19 5.48 -13.68
N ASN A 184 0.08 5.86 -13.87
CA ASN A 184 0.49 7.18 -14.39
C ASN A 184 -0.22 8.34 -13.65
N ALA A 185 -0.33 8.22 -12.33
CA ALA A 185 -0.99 9.18 -11.47
C ALA A 185 -0.14 10.44 -11.28
N SER A 186 -0.76 11.62 -11.24
CA SER A 186 -0.07 12.86 -10.88
C SER A 186 0.33 12.87 -9.39
N ALA A 187 1.29 13.73 -9.05
CA ALA A 187 1.71 13.94 -7.67
C ALA A 187 0.54 14.39 -6.78
N ASP A 188 -0.31 15.28 -7.28
CA ASP A 188 -1.44 15.82 -6.53
C ASP A 188 -2.55 14.79 -6.32
N PHE A 189 -2.75 13.88 -7.27
CA PHE A 189 -3.63 12.73 -7.07
C PHE A 189 -3.10 11.80 -5.97
N LEU A 190 -1.80 11.46 -6.00
CA LEU A 190 -1.18 10.63 -4.95
C LEU A 190 -1.21 11.31 -3.58
N ARG A 191 -1.04 12.65 -3.51
CA ARG A 191 -1.22 13.43 -2.28
C ARG A 191 -2.67 13.36 -1.80
N ALA A 192 -3.64 13.50 -2.69
CA ALA A 192 -5.07 13.37 -2.34
C ALA A 192 -5.39 11.99 -1.79
N GLU A 193 -4.87 10.92 -2.40
CA GLU A 193 -4.99 9.56 -1.85
C GLU A 193 -4.37 9.45 -0.46
N ALA A 194 -3.18 10.02 -0.25
CA ALA A 194 -2.51 10.01 1.05
C ALA A 194 -3.33 10.74 2.13
N TYR A 195 -3.91 11.91 1.82
CA TYR A 195 -4.79 12.64 2.73
C TYR A 195 -6.08 11.88 3.03
N TRP A 196 -6.71 11.30 1.99
CA TRP A 196 -7.96 10.56 2.12
C TRP A 196 -7.79 9.28 2.94
N LEU A 197 -6.75 8.50 2.66
CA LEU A 197 -6.55 7.17 3.24
C LEU A 197 -5.83 7.20 4.58
N ASN A 198 -4.99 8.20 4.87
CA ASN A 198 -4.28 8.29 6.16
C ASN A 198 -4.93 9.30 7.12
N GLY A 199 -5.67 10.28 6.60
CA GLY A 199 -6.23 11.39 7.36
C GLY A 199 -5.34 12.63 7.35
N THR A 200 -5.97 13.79 7.55
CA THR A 200 -5.33 15.12 7.48
C THR A 200 -4.20 15.28 8.48
N GLU A 201 -4.37 14.80 9.70
CA GLU A 201 -3.39 14.96 10.78
C GLU A 201 -2.07 14.27 10.43
N LEU A 202 -2.11 12.96 10.11
CA LEU A 202 -0.91 12.21 9.74
C LEU A 202 -0.28 12.73 8.45
N ALA A 203 -1.08 13.08 7.43
CA ALA A 203 -0.55 13.64 6.18
C ALA A 203 0.18 14.98 6.42
N THR A 204 -0.36 15.84 7.29
CA THR A 204 0.25 17.12 7.67
C THR A 204 1.51 16.91 8.50
N ALA A 205 1.50 15.97 9.46
CA ALA A 205 2.67 15.61 10.26
C ALA A 205 3.83 15.05 9.39
N LEU A 206 3.48 14.35 8.30
CA LEU A 206 4.41 13.88 7.27
C LEU A 206 4.84 14.96 6.27
N ALA A 207 4.38 16.21 6.45
CA ALA A 207 4.66 17.34 5.55
C ALA A 207 4.36 17.01 4.08
N ILE A 208 3.27 16.27 3.83
CA ILE A 208 2.76 16.05 2.48
C ILE A 208 2.03 17.33 2.06
N PRO A 209 2.33 17.93 0.89
CA PRO A 209 1.63 19.13 0.45
C PRO A 209 0.13 18.89 0.30
N LYS A 210 -0.68 19.82 0.81
CA LYS A 210 -2.14 19.73 0.71
C LYS A 210 -2.56 19.83 -0.77
N PRO A 211 -3.27 18.82 -1.31
CA PRO A 211 -3.65 18.82 -2.71
C PRO A 211 -4.84 19.76 -2.98
N PRO A 212 -4.97 20.27 -4.21
CA PRO A 212 -6.17 20.99 -4.64
C PRO A 212 -7.45 20.14 -4.49
N LEU A 213 -8.57 20.78 -4.18
CA LEU A 213 -9.87 20.12 -3.99
C LEU A 213 -10.28 19.24 -5.18
N TYR A 214 -9.90 19.64 -6.40
CA TYR A 214 -10.10 18.86 -7.61
C TYR A 214 -9.62 17.41 -7.48
N TYR A 215 -8.42 17.19 -6.94
CA TYR A 215 -7.88 15.83 -6.79
C TYR A 215 -8.58 15.05 -5.68
N THR A 216 -9.06 15.71 -4.64
CA THR A 216 -9.94 15.08 -3.63
C THR A 216 -11.24 14.58 -4.25
N ILE A 217 -11.83 15.33 -5.19
CA ILE A 217 -13.01 14.90 -5.95
C ILE A 217 -12.68 13.68 -6.82
N LEU A 218 -11.50 13.65 -7.45
CA LEU A 218 -11.06 12.49 -8.21
C LEU A 218 -10.88 11.25 -7.32
N VAL A 219 -10.36 11.38 -6.10
CA VAL A 219 -10.27 10.26 -5.15
C VAL A 219 -11.68 9.79 -4.75
N ALA A 220 -12.63 10.69 -4.52
CA ALA A 220 -14.02 10.32 -4.30
C ALA A 220 -14.61 9.54 -5.50
N GLY A 221 -14.29 9.96 -6.73
CA GLY A 221 -14.62 9.23 -7.96
C GLY A 221 -14.02 7.83 -8.02
N GLN A 222 -12.78 7.65 -7.58
CA GLN A 222 -12.15 6.34 -7.46
C GLN A 222 -12.88 5.45 -6.46
N CYS A 223 -13.20 5.98 -5.27
CA CYS A 223 -13.93 5.25 -4.24
C CYS A 223 -15.30 4.81 -4.76
N LEU A 224 -16.06 5.72 -5.39
CA LEU A 224 -17.35 5.40 -6.01
C LEU A 224 -17.21 4.29 -7.07
N PHE A 225 -16.21 4.39 -7.95
CA PHE A 225 -15.94 3.36 -8.96
C PHE A 225 -15.68 1.99 -8.32
N LEU A 226 -14.81 1.95 -7.30
CA LEU A 226 -14.49 0.71 -6.58
C LEU A 226 -15.70 0.16 -5.83
N MET A 227 -16.46 1.00 -5.14
CA MET A 227 -17.69 0.61 -4.44
C MET A 227 -18.70 0.00 -5.42
N THR A 228 -18.98 0.67 -6.54
CA THR A 228 -19.89 0.16 -7.56
C THR A 228 -19.42 -1.20 -8.07
N LEU A 229 -18.14 -1.34 -8.43
CA LEU A 229 -17.60 -2.61 -8.90
C LEU A 229 -17.68 -3.72 -7.84
N CYS A 230 -17.30 -3.43 -6.60
CA CYS A 230 -17.29 -4.39 -5.51
C CYS A 230 -18.70 -4.87 -5.19
N TYR A 231 -19.64 -3.95 -4.95
CA TYR A 231 -20.99 -4.32 -4.52
C TYR A 231 -21.82 -4.91 -5.65
N LEU A 232 -21.67 -4.43 -6.89
CA LEU A 232 -22.38 -4.99 -8.03
C LEU A 232 -21.95 -6.44 -8.31
N LYS A 233 -20.63 -6.69 -8.30
CA LYS A 233 -20.11 -8.06 -8.52
C LYS A 233 -20.47 -8.98 -7.38
N ARG A 234 -20.35 -8.52 -6.12
CA ARG A 234 -20.74 -9.28 -4.93
C ARG A 234 -22.20 -9.75 -4.98
N SER A 235 -23.09 -8.99 -5.61
CA SER A 235 -24.50 -9.37 -5.77
C SER A 235 -24.73 -10.49 -6.81
N ILE A 236 -23.73 -10.83 -7.63
CA ILE A 236 -23.81 -11.84 -8.69
C ILE A 236 -22.64 -12.83 -8.54
N PRO A 237 -22.78 -13.89 -7.71
CA PRO A 237 -21.66 -14.75 -7.30
C PRO A 237 -20.83 -15.35 -8.45
N PRO A 238 -21.41 -15.89 -9.54
CA PRO A 238 -20.61 -16.42 -10.65
C PRO A 238 -19.76 -15.34 -11.34
N TRP A 239 -20.25 -14.10 -11.38
CA TRP A 239 -19.50 -12.98 -11.94
C TRP A 239 -18.37 -12.53 -11.02
N ASP A 240 -18.63 -12.50 -9.71
CA ASP A 240 -17.61 -12.19 -8.72
C ASP A 240 -16.43 -13.18 -8.79
N GLU A 241 -16.72 -14.47 -8.79
CA GLU A 241 -15.70 -15.51 -8.91
C GLU A 241 -14.89 -15.42 -10.21
N ALA A 242 -15.57 -15.22 -11.34
CA ALA A 242 -14.91 -15.06 -12.63
C ALA A 242 -14.02 -13.81 -12.64
N ASN A 243 -14.49 -12.72 -12.02
CA ASN A 243 -13.73 -11.50 -11.86
C ASN A 243 -12.50 -11.70 -10.96
N ILE A 244 -12.61 -12.39 -9.83
CA ILE A 244 -11.49 -12.70 -8.94
C ILE A 244 -10.44 -13.52 -9.69
N ARG A 245 -10.83 -14.57 -10.41
CA ARG A 245 -9.91 -15.40 -11.23
C ARG A 245 -9.22 -14.59 -12.33
N ARG A 246 -9.93 -13.65 -12.97
CA ARG A 246 -9.36 -12.76 -13.98
C ARG A 246 -8.39 -11.76 -13.37
N LEU A 247 -8.79 -11.11 -12.27
CA LEU A 247 -8.05 -10.03 -11.64
C LEU A 247 -6.74 -10.54 -11.03
N ARG A 248 -6.73 -11.71 -10.39
CA ARG A 248 -5.50 -12.37 -9.90
C ARG A 248 -4.44 -12.52 -11.01
N ARG A 249 -4.84 -13.04 -12.18
CA ARG A 249 -3.95 -13.21 -13.33
C ARG A 249 -3.47 -11.86 -13.89
N LEU A 250 -4.40 -10.91 -14.01
CA LEU A 250 -4.12 -9.60 -14.62
C LEU A 250 -3.20 -8.76 -13.73
N ILE A 251 -3.45 -8.67 -12.43
CA ILE A 251 -2.60 -7.92 -11.50
C ILE A 251 -1.20 -8.53 -11.45
N HIS A 252 -1.08 -9.86 -11.35
CA HIS A 252 0.22 -10.52 -11.39
C HIS A 252 1.00 -10.16 -12.65
N LYS A 253 0.36 -10.24 -13.83
CA LYS A 253 0.99 -9.88 -15.10
C LYS A 253 1.43 -8.41 -15.13
N ILE A 254 0.56 -7.48 -14.71
CA ILE A 254 0.87 -6.05 -14.69
C ILE A 254 2.06 -5.77 -13.78
N THR A 255 2.11 -6.39 -12.60
CA THR A 255 3.21 -6.24 -11.66
C THR A 255 4.52 -6.71 -12.27
N LEU A 256 4.55 -7.89 -12.91
CA LEU A 256 5.74 -8.38 -13.60
C LEU A 256 6.19 -7.45 -14.73
N ASP A 257 5.25 -6.89 -15.48
CA ASP A 257 5.54 -5.92 -16.55
C ASP A 257 6.16 -4.62 -16.03
N GLN A 258 6.18 -4.36 -14.71
CA GLN A 258 6.83 -3.20 -14.10
C GLN A 258 8.32 -3.43 -13.76
N PHE A 259 8.78 -4.67 -13.79
CA PHE A 259 10.18 -5.03 -13.59
C PHE A 259 10.92 -4.91 -14.94
N GLU A 260 12.10 -4.27 -14.97
CA GLU A 260 12.91 -4.08 -16.19
C GLU A 260 13.12 -5.41 -16.96
N ASP A 261 13.44 -6.48 -16.24
CA ASP A 261 13.66 -7.81 -16.82
C ASP A 261 12.36 -8.60 -17.06
N LYS A 262 11.20 -8.04 -16.69
CA LYS A 262 9.90 -8.73 -16.54
C LYS A 262 9.96 -10.01 -15.71
N LYS A 263 10.99 -10.13 -14.88
CA LYS A 263 11.22 -11.22 -13.97
C LYS A 263 10.78 -10.81 -12.57
N GLU A 264 10.30 -11.81 -11.85
CA GLU A 264 9.98 -11.71 -10.45
C GLU A 264 11.21 -11.27 -9.66
N ALA A 265 11.01 -10.39 -8.68
CA ALA A 265 12.00 -10.08 -7.68
C ALA A 265 12.43 -11.37 -6.98
N ALA A 266 13.73 -11.66 -7.05
CA ALA A 266 14.33 -12.75 -6.29
C ALA A 266 14.57 -12.37 -4.81
N PHE A 267 14.13 -11.17 -4.38
CA PHE A 267 14.44 -10.59 -3.06
C PHE A 267 15.95 -10.66 -2.75
N GLU A 268 16.76 -10.34 -3.75
CA GLU A 268 18.21 -10.30 -3.60
C GLU A 268 18.59 -9.29 -2.52
N PHE A 269 19.62 -9.60 -1.72
CA PHE A 269 20.14 -8.76 -0.66
C PHE A 269 20.87 -7.52 -1.22
N ARG A 270 20.18 -6.68 -2.00
CA ARG A 270 20.75 -5.49 -2.67
C ARG A 270 20.87 -4.31 -1.71
N TYR A 271 19.93 -4.18 -0.77
CA TYR A 271 19.85 -3.06 0.18
C TYR A 271 20.46 -3.42 1.54
N ILE A 272 21.74 -3.82 1.53
CA ILE A 272 22.49 -4.12 2.76
C ILE A 272 22.96 -2.79 3.38
N PRO A 273 22.62 -2.53 4.66
CA PRO A 273 23.07 -1.33 5.37
C PRO A 273 24.60 -1.19 5.35
N ASN A 274 25.07 0.03 5.12
CA ASN A 274 26.48 0.39 5.18
C ASN A 274 26.63 1.85 5.63
N PHE A 275 27.83 2.22 6.10
CA PHE A 275 28.16 3.63 6.33
C PHE A 275 27.96 4.42 5.02
N GLY A 276 27.36 5.62 5.12
CA GLY A 276 27.03 6.47 3.97
C GLY A 276 25.82 6.03 3.14
N LYS A 277 25.22 4.85 3.37
CA LYS A 277 23.96 4.42 2.73
C LYS A 277 22.75 4.76 3.59
N ILE A 278 22.42 6.04 3.66
CA ILE A 278 21.21 6.54 4.33
C ILE A 278 20.28 7.11 3.26
N THR A 279 18.97 6.92 3.42
CA THR A 279 18.00 7.56 2.53
C THR A 279 17.97 9.06 2.81
N GLU A 280 18.48 9.86 1.87
CA GLU A 280 18.53 11.31 1.98
C GLU A 280 17.34 12.00 1.30
N GLY A 281 17.00 13.19 1.81
CA GLY A 281 16.02 14.09 1.23
C GLY A 281 16.74 15.10 0.36
N ASP A 282 16.84 14.81 -0.93
CA ASP A 282 17.62 15.66 -1.83
C ASP A 282 16.98 17.06 -1.98
N SER A 283 17.75 18.09 -1.65
CA SER A 283 17.48 19.51 -1.85
C SER A 283 18.19 20.01 -3.11
N GLY A 284 17.60 19.78 -4.29
CA GLY A 284 18.01 20.51 -5.49
C GLY A 284 18.13 19.70 -6.79
N SER A 285 17.57 20.28 -7.85
CA SER A 285 17.63 19.89 -9.26
C SER A 285 16.84 18.63 -9.66
N THR A 286 15.65 18.88 -10.20
CA THR A 286 14.94 17.95 -11.07
C THR A 286 15.68 17.88 -12.39
N THR A 287 16.69 17.01 -12.50
CA THR A 287 17.16 16.55 -13.81
C THR A 287 16.28 15.39 -14.23
N THR A 288 15.28 15.70 -15.06
CA THR A 288 14.52 14.71 -15.82
C THR A 288 15.46 14.05 -16.81
N THR A 289 16.05 12.91 -16.45
CA THR A 289 16.50 11.95 -17.45
C THR A 289 15.26 11.27 -18.02
N ASP A 290 14.81 11.76 -19.18
CA ASP A 290 13.81 11.11 -20.03
C ASP A 290 14.35 9.76 -20.52
N GLU A 291 14.27 8.74 -19.67
CA GLU A 291 14.35 7.35 -20.13
C GLU A 291 13.03 7.00 -20.82
N LYS A 292 13.04 7.05 -22.15
CA LYS A 292 11.98 6.52 -23.01
C LYS A 292 11.90 4.99 -22.86
N GLU A 293 11.22 4.53 -21.81
CA GLU A 293 10.78 3.13 -21.73
C GLU A 293 9.73 2.87 -22.84
N ARG A 294 10.01 1.87 -23.69
CA ARG A 294 9.07 1.45 -24.74
C ARG A 294 7.83 0.83 -24.11
N PRO A 295 6.61 1.30 -24.44
CA PRO A 295 5.40 0.78 -23.81
C PRO A 295 5.18 -0.69 -24.14
N SER A 296 4.91 -1.51 -23.13
CA SER A 296 4.46 -2.89 -23.33
C SER A 296 3.10 -2.89 -24.04
N VAL A 297 2.78 -3.99 -24.74
CA VAL A 297 1.49 -4.17 -25.45
C VAL A 297 0.27 -4.00 -24.52
N MET A 298 0.45 -4.18 -23.20
CA MET A 298 -0.58 -3.93 -22.18
C MET A 298 -0.55 -2.51 -21.60
N ALA A 299 0.59 -1.82 -21.61
CA ALA A 299 0.63 -0.37 -21.42
C ALA A 299 -0.15 0.34 -22.54
N ALA A 300 -0.17 -0.20 -23.76
CA ALA A 300 -1.05 0.26 -24.83
C ALA A 300 -2.54 -0.04 -24.55
N PHE A 301 -2.89 -1.16 -23.92
CA PHE A 301 -4.26 -1.47 -23.50
C PHE A 301 -4.77 -0.52 -22.40
N TRP A 302 -3.92 -0.18 -21.42
CA TRP A 302 -4.23 0.81 -20.40
C TRP A 302 -4.07 2.26 -20.88
N ALA A 303 -3.22 2.55 -21.87
CA ALA A 303 -3.15 3.86 -22.54
C ALA A 303 -4.34 4.11 -23.47
N ARG A 304 -5.02 3.04 -23.92
CA ARG A 304 -6.28 3.13 -24.66
C ARG A 304 -7.46 3.47 -23.74
N ASN A 305 -7.31 3.32 -22.42
CA ASN A 305 -8.19 3.92 -21.43
C ASN A 305 -7.56 5.21 -20.91
N LYS A 306 -8.34 6.29 -20.83
CA LYS A 306 -7.92 7.58 -20.27
C LYS A 306 -7.24 7.37 -18.90
N SER A 307 -6.27 8.24 -18.55
CA SER A 307 -5.52 8.23 -17.28
C SER A 307 -6.38 7.87 -16.06
N VAL A 308 -5.79 7.32 -14.99
CA VAL A 308 -6.53 6.94 -13.76
C VAL A 308 -7.48 8.06 -13.31
N GLU A 309 -7.00 9.29 -13.39
CA GLU A 309 -7.73 10.53 -13.12
C GLU A 309 -8.88 10.78 -14.10
N GLY A 310 -8.67 10.56 -15.40
CA GLY A 310 -9.72 10.66 -16.42
C GLY A 310 -10.85 9.64 -16.23
N ARG A 311 -10.53 8.40 -15.83
CA ARG A 311 -11.54 7.42 -15.43
C ARG A 311 -12.30 7.89 -14.20
N ASN A 312 -11.60 8.37 -13.19
CA ASN A 312 -12.20 8.82 -11.94
C ASN A 312 -13.12 10.03 -12.15
N LEU A 313 -12.71 10.99 -12.99
CA LEU A 313 -13.53 12.12 -13.41
C LEU A 313 -14.82 11.66 -14.10
N HIS A 314 -14.71 10.73 -15.05
CA HIS A 314 -15.87 10.16 -15.71
C HIS A 314 -16.84 9.51 -14.72
N THR A 315 -16.33 8.76 -13.73
CA THR A 315 -17.17 8.18 -12.68
C THR A 315 -17.93 9.24 -11.89
N VAL A 316 -17.26 10.34 -11.48
CA VAL A 316 -17.93 11.44 -10.77
C VAL A 316 -19.03 12.05 -11.62
N LEU A 317 -18.75 12.35 -12.89
CA LEU A 317 -19.73 12.95 -13.79
C LEU A 317 -20.97 12.07 -13.98
N VAL A 318 -20.77 10.76 -14.19
CA VAL A 318 -21.88 9.81 -14.30
C VAL A 318 -22.68 9.72 -13.00
N ALA A 319 -22.00 9.60 -11.86
CA ALA A 319 -22.66 9.53 -10.56
C ALA A 319 -23.48 10.80 -10.26
N SER A 320 -22.92 11.98 -10.53
CA SER A 320 -23.61 13.26 -10.39
C SER A 320 -24.83 13.37 -11.32
N ALA A 321 -24.72 12.90 -12.57
CA ALA A 321 -25.84 12.88 -13.51
C ALA A 321 -26.97 11.96 -13.04
N VAL A 322 -26.64 10.76 -12.55
CA VAL A 322 -27.62 9.80 -12.02
C VAL A 322 -28.32 10.37 -10.77
N MET A 323 -27.55 10.95 -9.83
CA MET A 323 -28.13 11.59 -8.64
C MET A 323 -29.03 12.77 -8.99
N GLY A 324 -28.62 13.61 -9.95
CA GLY A 324 -29.44 14.71 -10.45
C GLY A 324 -30.74 14.23 -11.09
N TRP A 325 -30.69 13.14 -11.85
CA TRP A 325 -31.89 12.53 -12.46
C TRP A 325 -32.83 11.94 -11.41
N ILE A 326 -32.31 11.24 -10.40
CA ILE A 326 -33.11 10.72 -9.28
C ILE A 326 -33.77 11.86 -8.50
N ALA A 327 -33.01 12.91 -8.19
CA ALA A 327 -33.54 14.09 -7.50
C ALA A 327 -34.65 14.77 -8.32
N TRP A 328 -34.45 14.91 -9.63
CA TRP A 328 -35.45 15.46 -10.54
C TRP A 328 -36.73 14.60 -10.59
N LEU A 329 -36.60 13.26 -10.67
CA LEU A 329 -37.74 12.35 -10.60
C LEU A 329 -38.47 12.45 -9.25
N GLY A 330 -37.72 12.55 -8.15
CA GLY A 330 -38.28 12.74 -6.81
C GLY A 330 -39.07 14.06 -6.69
N LEU A 331 -38.49 15.16 -7.16
CA LEU A 331 -39.16 16.47 -7.19
C LEU A 331 -40.41 16.46 -8.09
N LYS A 332 -40.33 15.83 -9.27
CA LYS A 332 -41.48 15.72 -10.18
C LYS A 332 -42.61 14.89 -9.56
N SER A 333 -42.26 13.79 -8.89
CA SER A 333 -43.24 12.91 -8.21
C SER A 333 -43.88 13.62 -7.01
N ALA A 334 -43.10 14.37 -6.23
CA ALA A 334 -43.61 15.19 -5.13
C ALA A 334 -44.53 16.32 -5.64
N ALA A 335 -44.16 16.99 -6.74
CA ALA A 335 -44.99 18.02 -7.37
C ALA A 335 -46.31 17.47 -7.91
N SER A 336 -46.33 16.25 -8.46
CA SER A 336 -47.56 15.59 -8.92
C SER A 336 -48.49 15.11 -7.79
N LEU A 337 -47.99 14.99 -6.56
CA LEU A 337 -48.79 14.64 -5.38
C LEU A 337 -49.41 15.87 -4.69
N LEU A 338 -49.01 17.07 -5.09
CA LEU A 338 -49.49 18.36 -4.55
C LEU A 338 -50.51 19.06 -5.45
N GLN A 339 -50.91 18.43 -6.56
CA GLN A 339 -51.97 18.87 -7.48
C GLN A 339 -53.22 18.01 -7.31
#